data_AF-Q24XU9-F1
#
_entry.id   AF-Q24XU9-F1
#
_cell.length_a   1.000
_cell.length_b   1.000
_cell.length_c   1.000
_cell.angle_alpha   90.00
_cell.angle_beta   90.00
_cell.angle_gamma   90.00
#
_symmetry.space_group_name_H-M   'P 1'
#
loop_
_entity.id
_entity.type
_entity.pdbx_description
1 polymer ?
#
loop_
_entity_poly.entity_id
_entity_poly.type
_entity_poly.pdbx_seq_one_letter_code
_entity_poly.pdbx_strand_id
1 'polypeptide(L)'
;MKKSLLKQKRFSSLVLTFFMALTLVLSGCTSSASAPQPAPHGSSEPGATAEGKPFVLKVVTQTTFSDTIIADKLGFFADEGIQIEYVGSLGQGVTQYQALAQGIIDVVTQGHPADIAKARLAGVKITQVAPGFVDDADNPHIMYLVKKDSPLKTLDDLVGKKVSVSFSGVCTDGYIKYYLKNKGLDPDSVEFVTMNQPGQAEQAVTQGLIDVTTSHTPYGGVALRQGDVRLLATSWDIFHSPGAGFSARAFSDEFIEAHPDVVQGFVNAMYRARVFINNNLDYAKQEAGEYLKLDPADLSSNNFDQNKSIDPAYIEDWFEIAETMGLWEHGDISPEEVYTNQFVPEDIPASDANIVK
;
A
#
# COMPACT_ATOMS: atom_id res chain seq x y z
N MET A 1 -35.07 50.57 2.47
CA MET A 1 -35.49 50.91 3.86
C MET A 1 -34.33 50.64 4.82
N LYS A 2 -33.84 51.72 5.46
CA LYS A 2 -33.10 51.88 6.73
C LYS A 2 -32.30 50.70 7.36
N LYS A 3 -30.99 50.96 7.56
CA LYS A 3 -30.19 50.99 8.83
C LYS A 3 -28.70 50.87 8.39
N SER A 4 -27.76 51.81 8.52
CA SER A 4 -27.42 52.86 9.50
C SER A 4 -27.23 52.35 10.93
N LEU A 5 -25.99 52.08 11.35
CA LEU A 5 -25.21 52.97 12.24
C LEU A 5 -23.86 52.35 12.65
N LEU A 6 -22.84 53.21 12.66
CA LEU A 6 -21.46 53.01 13.12
C LEU A 6 -21.36 52.78 14.64
N LYS A 7 -20.25 52.18 15.09
CA LYS A 7 -19.34 52.83 16.06
C LYS A 7 -17.98 52.15 16.21
N GLN A 8 -16.95 52.97 16.01
CA GLN A 8 -15.55 52.77 16.35
C GLN A 8 -15.33 52.56 17.87
N LYS A 9 -14.26 51.83 18.24
CA LYS A 9 -13.36 52.27 19.33
C LYS A 9 -11.91 51.91 18.99
N ARG A 10 -11.07 52.94 19.13
CA ARG A 10 -9.62 52.98 19.01
C ARG A 10 -9.03 52.54 20.35
N PHE A 11 -7.89 51.87 20.36
CA PHE A 11 -6.90 52.02 21.43
C PHE A 11 -5.50 51.99 20.83
N SER A 12 -4.73 53.01 21.17
CA SER A 12 -3.40 53.33 20.65
C SER A 12 -2.37 53.06 21.73
N SER A 13 -1.19 52.63 21.28
CA SER A 13 0.18 52.97 21.73
C SER A 13 0.55 53.08 23.21
N LEU A 14 1.63 52.39 23.62
CA LEU A 14 2.95 52.95 24.05
C LEU A 14 3.77 51.81 24.73
N VAL A 15 4.94 51.42 24.21
CA VAL A 15 6.31 51.83 24.60
C VAL A 15 6.71 51.45 26.03
N LEU A 16 7.72 50.58 26.19
CA LEU A 16 8.91 50.90 26.98
C LEU A 16 10.11 49.97 26.69
N THR A 17 11.19 50.60 26.24
CA THR A 17 12.55 50.11 26.07
C THR A 17 13.26 50.04 27.43
N PHE A 18 14.12 49.04 27.69
CA PHE A 18 15.20 49.19 28.67
C PHE A 18 16.52 48.60 28.13
N PHE A 19 17.47 49.52 27.94
CA PHE A 19 18.89 49.32 27.69
C PHE A 19 19.59 48.81 28.96
N MET A 20 20.68 48.05 28.85
CA MET A 20 22.04 48.53 29.18
C MET A 20 23.04 47.37 29.39
N ALA A 21 24.18 47.51 28.72
CA ALA A 21 25.39 46.70 28.76
C ALA A 21 26.17 46.82 30.09
N LEU A 22 27.10 45.89 30.40
CA LEU A 22 28.55 46.19 30.51
C LEU A 22 29.44 44.94 30.85
N THR A 23 30.48 44.77 30.02
CA THR A 23 31.90 44.36 30.27
C THR A 23 32.35 43.01 30.83
N LEU A 24 33.08 42.29 29.95
CA LEU A 24 34.47 41.80 30.01
C LEU A 24 35.14 41.44 31.35
N VAL A 25 35.65 40.20 31.40
CA VAL A 25 36.99 39.88 31.95
C VAL A 25 37.68 38.87 31.02
N LEU A 26 38.89 39.22 30.56
CA LEU A 26 39.86 38.32 29.89
C LEU A 26 40.58 37.47 30.95
N SER A 27 40.80 36.20 30.66
CA SER A 27 41.99 35.46 31.09
C SER A 27 42.24 34.31 30.13
N GLY A 28 43.38 34.33 29.46
CA GLY A 28 43.82 33.29 28.55
C GLY A 28 44.51 32.14 29.27
N CYS A 29 44.38 30.95 28.69
CA CYS A 29 45.39 29.91 28.80
C CYS A 29 45.56 29.26 27.42
N THR A 30 46.79 29.35 26.94
CA THR A 30 47.34 28.63 25.80
C THR A 30 47.50 27.16 26.18
N SER A 31 47.01 26.26 25.33
CA SER A 31 47.46 24.88 25.24
C SER A 31 47.12 24.34 23.85
N SER A 32 48.17 23.98 23.12
CA SER A 32 48.06 23.23 21.87
C SER A 32 47.39 21.88 22.14
N ALA A 33 46.23 21.66 21.52
CA ALA A 33 45.57 20.37 21.49
C ALA A 33 45.20 20.03 20.04
N SER A 34 45.68 18.87 19.59
CA SER A 34 45.46 18.30 18.27
C SER A 34 43.99 18.27 17.87
N ALA A 35 43.74 18.45 16.56
CA ALA A 35 42.42 18.29 15.96
C ALA A 35 41.83 16.90 16.29
N PRO A 36 40.53 16.79 16.61
CA PRO A 36 39.89 15.49 16.79
C PRO A 36 39.83 14.76 15.45
N GLN A 37 40.36 13.54 15.39
CA GLN A 37 40.00 12.59 14.34
C GLN A 37 38.53 12.19 14.49
N PRO A 38 37.80 11.95 13.38
CA PRO A 38 36.48 11.35 13.45
C PRO A 38 36.60 9.96 14.08
N ALA A 39 35.78 9.68 15.09
CA ALA A 39 35.64 8.33 15.64
C ALA A 39 35.13 7.37 14.55
N PRO A 40 35.57 6.11 14.54
CA PRO A 40 35.05 5.11 13.61
C PRO A 40 33.55 4.92 13.87
N HIS A 41 32.75 4.89 12.79
CA HIS A 41 31.35 4.52 12.85
C HIS A 41 31.24 3.12 13.46
N GLY A 42 30.75 3.08 14.70
CA GLY A 42 30.28 1.85 15.32
C GLY A 42 29.03 1.40 14.57
N SER A 43 29.06 0.16 14.11
CA SER A 43 27.91 -0.58 13.61
C SER A 43 26.87 -0.69 14.73
N SER A 44 25.90 0.23 14.74
CA SER A 44 24.62 0.02 15.41
C SER A 44 23.79 -0.93 14.56
N GLU A 45 23.23 -1.97 15.19
CA GLU A 45 22.20 -2.82 14.58
C GLU A 45 21.11 -1.94 13.97
N PRO A 46 20.63 -2.23 12.74
CA PRO A 46 19.50 -1.50 12.17
C PRO A 46 18.28 -1.61 13.09
N GLY A 47 17.65 -0.48 13.42
CA GLY A 47 16.34 -0.43 14.09
C GLY A 47 16.30 -0.38 15.63
N ALA A 48 17.42 -0.53 16.33
CA ALA A 48 17.43 -0.38 17.79
C ALA A 48 17.44 1.10 18.20
N THR A 49 16.42 1.54 18.97
CA THR A 49 16.42 2.89 19.57
C THR A 49 17.62 3.09 20.50
N ALA A 50 18.00 4.34 20.79
CA ALA A 50 19.12 4.69 21.66
C ALA A 50 19.08 4.06 23.09
N GLU A 51 17.96 3.42 23.46
CA GLU A 51 17.76 2.69 24.72
C GLU A 51 17.79 1.15 24.58
N GLY A 52 18.09 0.60 23.40
CA GLY A 52 18.08 -0.84 23.14
C GLY A 52 16.69 -1.50 23.13
N LYS A 53 15.63 -0.69 22.98
CA LYS A 53 14.25 -1.16 22.79
C LYS A 53 13.90 -1.16 21.30
N PRO A 54 13.05 -2.11 20.84
CA PRO A 54 12.61 -2.11 19.46
C PRO A 54 11.82 -0.85 19.12
N PHE A 55 11.93 -0.38 17.89
CA PHE A 55 11.10 0.69 17.37
C PHE A 55 9.67 0.19 17.16
N VAL A 56 8.68 0.87 17.74
CA VAL A 56 7.27 0.50 17.57
C VAL A 56 6.73 1.12 16.28
N LEU A 57 6.33 0.28 15.33
CA LEU A 57 5.80 0.69 14.03
C LEU A 57 4.29 0.40 13.95
N LYS A 58 3.49 1.44 13.75
CA LYS A 58 2.02 1.33 13.69
C LYS A 58 1.53 0.92 12.33
N VAL A 59 0.78 -0.17 12.28
CA VAL A 59 0.27 -0.77 11.04
C VAL A 59 -1.22 -1.05 11.14
N VAL A 60 -1.95 -0.88 10.03
CA VAL A 60 -3.35 -1.33 9.93
C VAL A 60 -3.44 -2.85 10.09
N THR A 61 -4.43 -3.32 10.84
CA THR A 61 -4.81 -4.74 10.86
C THR A 61 -5.48 -5.11 9.53
N GLN A 62 -4.79 -5.88 8.69
CA GLN A 62 -5.29 -6.26 7.35
C GLN A 62 -6.44 -7.27 7.45
N THR A 63 -7.43 -7.24 6.56
CA THR A 63 -8.57 -8.20 6.60
C THR A 63 -8.55 -9.20 5.44
N THR A 64 -7.42 -9.27 4.75
CA THR A 64 -7.13 -10.15 3.62
C THR A 64 -5.79 -10.85 3.85
N PHE A 65 -5.37 -11.69 2.91
CA PHE A 65 -4.04 -12.30 2.94
C PHE A 65 -2.96 -11.20 3.03
N SER A 66 -2.09 -11.27 4.05
CA SER A 66 -1.11 -10.23 4.35
C SER A 66 0.26 -10.82 4.65
N ASP A 67 1.25 -10.44 3.85
CA ASP A 67 2.66 -10.76 4.08
C ASP A 67 3.24 -10.01 5.29
N THR A 68 2.72 -8.84 5.65
CA THR A 68 3.09 -8.14 6.89
C THR A 68 2.80 -9.00 8.12
N ILE A 69 1.64 -9.66 8.18
CA ILE A 69 1.28 -10.53 9.31
C ILE A 69 2.21 -11.74 9.38
N ILE A 70 2.56 -12.31 8.22
CA ILE A 70 3.48 -13.45 8.13
C ILE A 70 4.89 -13.03 8.56
N ALA A 71 5.38 -11.86 8.10
CA ALA A 71 6.68 -11.31 8.50
C ALA A 71 6.78 -11.12 10.02
N ASP A 72 5.71 -10.60 10.63
CA ASP A 72 5.61 -10.40 12.08
C ASP A 72 5.59 -11.73 12.84
N LYS A 73 4.78 -12.70 12.40
CA LYS A 73 4.72 -14.03 13.04
C LYS A 73 6.04 -14.79 12.96
N LEU A 74 6.77 -14.66 11.85
CA LEU A 74 8.08 -15.28 11.65
C LEU A 74 9.22 -14.53 12.35
N GLY A 75 8.93 -13.38 12.98
CA GLY A 75 9.92 -12.59 13.71
C GLY A 75 10.84 -11.75 12.82
N PHE A 76 10.55 -11.61 11.53
CA PHE A 76 11.40 -10.88 10.59
C PHE A 76 11.52 -9.40 10.95
N PHE A 77 10.47 -8.79 11.50
CA PHE A 77 10.56 -7.42 12.03
C PHE A 77 11.38 -7.36 13.32
N ALA A 78 11.23 -8.34 14.21
CA ALA A 78 11.95 -8.37 15.48
C ALA A 78 13.46 -8.50 15.28
N ASP A 79 13.90 -9.28 14.28
CA ASP A 79 15.31 -9.40 13.88
C ASP A 79 15.90 -8.05 13.44
N GLU A 80 15.07 -7.15 12.91
CA GLU A 80 15.44 -5.81 12.45
C GLU A 80 15.17 -4.74 13.53
N GLY A 81 14.96 -5.15 14.79
CA GLY A 81 14.69 -4.23 15.89
C GLY A 81 13.32 -3.55 15.83
N ILE A 82 12.36 -4.06 15.06
CA ILE A 82 11.04 -3.47 14.87
C ILE A 82 9.98 -4.30 15.60
N GLN A 83 9.10 -3.61 16.34
CA GLN A 83 7.90 -4.18 16.93
C GLN A 83 6.67 -3.64 16.19
N ILE A 84 5.84 -4.51 15.63
CA ILE A 84 4.59 -4.09 15.00
C ILE A 84 3.53 -3.80 16.07
N GLU A 85 2.91 -2.61 15.98
CA GLU A 85 1.69 -2.26 16.71
C GLU A 85 0.52 -2.23 15.72
N TYR A 86 -0.37 -3.20 15.80
CA TYR A 86 -1.58 -3.18 15.00
C TYR A 86 -2.63 -2.24 15.59
N VAL A 87 -3.04 -1.23 14.82
CA VAL A 87 -3.99 -0.19 15.28
C VAL A 87 -5.46 -0.54 15.02
N GLY A 88 -5.74 -1.79 14.65
CA GLY A 88 -7.05 -2.24 14.21
C GLY A 88 -7.29 -2.01 12.71
N SER A 89 -8.44 -2.48 12.22
CA SER A 89 -8.89 -2.21 10.85
C SER A 89 -9.39 -0.78 10.74
N LEU A 90 -9.17 -0.15 9.59
CA LEU A 90 -9.70 1.19 9.33
C LEU A 90 -11.24 1.19 9.34
N GLY A 91 -11.82 2.27 9.87
CA GLY A 91 -13.25 2.50 9.82
C GLY A 91 -13.76 2.67 8.38
N GLN A 92 -15.06 2.48 8.16
CA GLN A 92 -15.66 2.67 6.85
C GLN A 92 -15.37 4.08 6.31
N GLY A 93 -14.90 4.15 5.07
CA GLY A 93 -14.60 5.41 4.38
C GLY A 93 -13.28 6.07 4.77
N VAL A 94 -12.53 5.52 5.73
CA VAL A 94 -11.17 6.00 6.06
C VAL A 94 -10.16 5.24 5.23
N THR A 95 -9.34 5.97 4.46
CA THR A 95 -8.26 5.35 3.68
C THR A 95 -6.96 5.27 4.49
N GLN A 96 -6.09 4.33 4.13
CA GLN A 96 -4.75 4.21 4.72
C GLN A 96 -3.91 5.48 4.49
N TYR A 97 -4.11 6.18 3.38
CA TYR A 97 -3.44 7.45 3.08
C TYR A 97 -3.88 8.58 4.03
N GLN A 98 -5.17 8.64 4.36
CA GLN A 98 -5.69 9.58 5.35
C GLN A 98 -5.21 9.24 6.76
N ALA A 99 -5.17 7.95 7.11
CA ALA A 99 -4.67 7.49 8.40
C ALA A 99 -3.16 7.81 8.58
N LEU A 100 -2.36 7.61 7.53
CA LEU A 100 -0.95 7.99 7.50
C LEU A 100 -0.78 9.50 7.69
N ALA A 101 -1.52 10.31 6.93
CA ALA A 101 -1.48 11.77 7.05
C ALA A 101 -1.89 12.30 8.43
N GLN A 102 -2.66 11.52 9.19
CA GLN A 102 -3.08 11.84 10.56
C GLN A 102 -2.14 11.27 11.64
N GLY A 103 -1.11 10.51 11.27
CA GLY A 103 -0.20 9.82 12.20
C GLY A 103 -0.85 8.68 12.98
N ILE A 104 -1.96 8.13 12.46
CA ILE A 104 -2.63 6.96 13.04
C ILE A 104 -1.84 5.69 12.72
N ILE A 105 -1.23 5.64 11.53
CA ILE A 105 -0.32 4.58 11.09
C ILE A 105 0.97 5.20 10.59
N ASP A 106 2.03 4.41 10.58
CA ASP A 106 3.35 4.84 10.10
C ASP A 106 3.63 4.31 8.68
N VAL A 107 2.96 3.23 8.27
CA VAL A 107 3.19 2.57 6.97
C VAL A 107 1.88 2.15 6.29
N VAL A 108 1.83 2.40 4.99
CA VAL A 108 0.84 1.85 4.05
C VAL A 108 1.39 0.53 3.53
N THR A 109 0.68 -0.58 3.79
CA THR A 109 1.19 -1.92 3.48
C THR A 109 0.63 -2.55 2.21
N GLN A 110 -0.36 -1.94 1.56
CA GLN A 110 -0.92 -2.42 0.29
C GLN A 110 -1.30 -1.24 -0.61
N GLY A 111 -0.36 -0.33 -0.85
CA GLY A 111 -0.60 0.87 -1.65
C GLY A 111 -0.35 0.62 -3.13
N HIS A 112 -1.38 0.77 -3.96
CA HIS A 112 -1.21 0.76 -5.42
C HIS A 112 -0.60 2.09 -5.90
N PRO A 113 0.29 2.09 -6.91
CA PRO A 113 0.96 3.31 -7.37
C PRO A 113 0.01 4.45 -7.71
N ALA A 114 -1.13 4.16 -8.36
CA ALA A 114 -2.10 5.19 -8.71
C ALA A 114 -2.79 5.82 -7.49
N ASP A 115 -2.96 5.07 -6.39
CA ASP A 115 -3.51 5.61 -5.16
C ASP A 115 -2.48 6.47 -4.41
N ILE A 116 -1.19 6.09 -4.47
CA ILE A 116 -0.08 6.91 -3.96
C ILE A 116 -0.01 8.22 -4.74
N ALA A 117 -0.10 8.16 -6.08
CA ALA A 117 -0.15 9.34 -6.94
C ALA A 117 -1.31 10.28 -6.57
N LYS A 118 -2.52 9.75 -6.45
CA LYS A 118 -3.70 10.54 -5.97
C LYS A 118 -3.47 11.15 -4.59
N ALA A 119 -2.87 10.40 -3.66
CA ALA A 119 -2.57 10.91 -2.33
C ALA A 119 -1.58 12.09 -2.40
N ARG A 120 -0.53 11.99 -3.23
CA ARG A 120 0.43 13.08 -3.46
C ARG A 120 -0.22 14.31 -4.11
N LEU A 121 -1.04 14.12 -5.13
CA LEU A 121 -1.85 15.18 -5.75
C LEU A 121 -2.79 15.86 -4.74
N ALA A 122 -3.31 15.09 -3.78
CA ALA A 122 -4.12 15.61 -2.67
C ALA A 122 -3.29 16.24 -1.53
N GLY A 123 -1.97 16.34 -1.67
CA GLY A 123 -1.06 17.01 -0.73
C GLY A 123 -0.44 16.10 0.34
N VAL A 124 -0.69 14.79 0.31
CA VAL A 124 -0.05 13.83 1.23
C VAL A 124 1.36 13.52 0.72
N LYS A 125 2.38 13.81 1.53
CA LYS A 125 3.78 13.50 1.20
C LYS A 125 4.09 12.06 1.58
N ILE A 126 3.98 11.16 0.61
CA ILE A 126 4.08 9.71 0.78
C ILE A 126 4.87 9.10 -0.39
N THR A 127 5.76 8.17 -0.09
CA THR A 127 6.65 7.53 -1.07
C THR A 127 6.71 6.02 -0.84
N GLN A 128 6.60 5.23 -1.91
CA GLN A 128 6.78 3.78 -1.89
C GLN A 128 8.27 3.42 -1.75
N VAL A 129 8.59 2.45 -0.89
CA VAL A 129 9.96 2.07 -0.54
C VAL A 129 10.28 0.59 -0.77
N ALA A 130 9.25 -0.27 -0.87
CA ALA A 130 9.44 -1.69 -1.12
C ALA A 130 8.31 -2.27 -1.97
N PRO A 131 8.61 -3.25 -2.84
CA PRO A 131 7.60 -3.98 -3.59
C PRO A 131 6.71 -4.83 -2.67
N GLY A 132 5.52 -5.15 -3.17
CA GLY A 132 4.49 -5.96 -2.51
C GLY A 132 4.10 -7.16 -3.36
N PHE A 133 2.80 -7.31 -3.61
CA PHE A 133 2.29 -8.34 -4.53
C PHE A 133 2.23 -7.83 -5.97
N VAL A 134 2.22 -8.76 -6.93
CA VAL A 134 2.14 -8.54 -8.38
C VAL A 134 1.06 -9.41 -8.98
N ASP A 135 0.64 -9.09 -10.22
CA ASP A 135 -0.21 -9.97 -11.02
C ASP A 135 0.58 -11.15 -11.58
N ASP A 136 -0.13 -12.24 -11.87
CA ASP A 136 0.42 -13.43 -12.50
C ASP A 136 -0.69 -14.22 -13.21
N ALA A 137 -0.36 -14.90 -14.31
CA ALA A 137 -1.34 -15.67 -15.08
C ALA A 137 -1.98 -16.80 -14.26
N ASP A 138 -1.21 -17.44 -13.38
CA ASP A 138 -1.69 -18.54 -12.52
C ASP A 138 -2.28 -18.01 -11.20
N ASN A 139 -1.89 -16.80 -10.78
CA ASN A 139 -2.32 -16.15 -9.54
C ASN A 139 -2.82 -14.72 -9.79
N PRO A 140 -3.94 -14.55 -10.52
CA PRO A 140 -4.36 -13.23 -10.96
C PRO A 140 -4.82 -12.35 -9.79
N HIS A 141 -4.52 -11.06 -9.88
CA HIS A 141 -4.93 -10.06 -8.89
C HIS A 141 -6.46 -9.94 -8.83
N ILE A 142 -7.13 -9.92 -9.99
CA ILE A 142 -8.58 -9.91 -10.11
C ILE A 142 -9.07 -11.04 -11.00
N MET A 143 -10.09 -11.74 -10.51
CA MET A 143 -10.87 -12.71 -11.29
C MET A 143 -12.25 -12.12 -11.59
N TYR A 144 -12.61 -12.08 -12.86
CA TYR A 144 -13.97 -11.72 -13.29
C TYR A 144 -14.81 -12.99 -13.36
N LEU A 145 -15.69 -13.20 -12.38
CA LEU A 145 -16.50 -14.42 -12.29
C LEU A 145 -17.92 -14.15 -12.74
N VAL A 146 -18.51 -15.11 -13.44
CA VAL A 146 -19.91 -15.10 -13.86
C VAL A 146 -20.60 -16.37 -13.38
N LYS A 147 -21.94 -16.36 -13.30
CA LYS A 147 -22.69 -17.61 -13.10
C LYS A 147 -22.27 -18.68 -14.10
N LYS A 148 -22.28 -19.94 -13.68
CA LYS A 148 -21.85 -21.08 -14.51
C LYS A 148 -22.56 -21.14 -15.87
N ASP A 149 -23.86 -20.88 -15.88
CA ASP A 149 -24.73 -20.87 -17.06
C ASP A 149 -24.82 -19.49 -17.76
N SER A 150 -24.05 -18.50 -17.31
CA SER A 150 -24.05 -17.16 -17.90
C SER A 150 -23.73 -17.19 -19.40
N PRO A 151 -24.44 -16.39 -20.22
CA PRO A 151 -24.16 -16.28 -21.65
C PRO A 151 -22.87 -15.52 -21.96
N LEU A 152 -22.34 -14.69 -21.04
CA LEU A 152 -21.18 -13.84 -21.27
C LEU A 152 -19.92 -14.67 -21.56
N LYS A 153 -19.20 -14.38 -22.64
CA LYS A 153 -18.02 -15.14 -23.08
C LYS A 153 -16.73 -14.34 -23.03
N THR A 154 -16.79 -13.02 -23.18
CA THR A 154 -15.62 -12.14 -23.15
C THR A 154 -15.90 -10.88 -22.33
N LEU A 155 -14.86 -10.07 -22.09
CA LEU A 155 -14.99 -8.76 -21.47
C LEU A 155 -15.77 -7.76 -22.35
N ASP A 156 -15.88 -7.99 -23.66
CA ASP A 156 -16.68 -7.14 -24.57
C ASP A 156 -18.18 -7.27 -24.25
N ASP A 157 -18.61 -8.42 -23.71
CA ASP A 157 -20.01 -8.68 -23.36
C ASP A 157 -20.47 -7.92 -22.08
N LEU A 158 -19.56 -7.18 -21.43
CA LEU A 158 -19.87 -6.41 -20.22
C LEU A 158 -20.71 -5.15 -20.48
N VAL A 159 -20.80 -4.69 -21.73
CA VAL A 159 -21.61 -3.52 -22.09
C VAL A 159 -23.07 -3.71 -21.64
N GLY A 160 -23.54 -2.80 -20.80
CA GLY A 160 -24.87 -2.80 -20.19
C GLY A 160 -25.06 -3.82 -19.07
N LYS A 161 -23.99 -4.42 -18.54
CA LYS A 161 -24.02 -5.41 -17.46
C LYS A 161 -23.71 -4.79 -16.10
N LYS A 162 -24.15 -5.49 -15.06
CA LYS A 162 -23.87 -5.16 -13.67
C LYS A 162 -22.59 -5.84 -13.21
N VAL A 163 -21.58 -5.05 -12.85
CA VAL A 163 -20.29 -5.54 -12.39
C VAL A 163 -20.05 -5.07 -10.96
N SER A 164 -19.68 -5.97 -10.04
CA SER A 164 -19.36 -5.55 -8.68
C SER A 164 -18.10 -4.68 -8.64
N VAL A 165 -17.96 -3.82 -7.64
CA VAL A 165 -16.69 -3.20 -7.26
C VAL A 165 -16.58 -3.14 -5.74
N SER A 166 -15.40 -3.38 -5.16
CA SER A 166 -15.22 -3.23 -3.70
C SER A 166 -15.25 -1.76 -3.26
N PHE A 167 -14.68 -0.90 -4.11
CA PHE A 167 -14.71 0.56 -4.08
C PHE A 167 -14.55 1.06 -5.52
N SER A 168 -14.90 2.30 -5.83
CA SER A 168 -14.53 2.87 -7.14
C SER A 168 -13.05 3.32 -7.08
N GLY A 169 -12.26 2.92 -8.08
CA GLY A 169 -10.83 3.12 -8.12
C GLY A 169 -10.14 2.40 -9.29
N VAL A 170 -8.83 2.59 -9.40
CA VAL A 170 -8.05 2.08 -10.55
C VAL A 170 -8.05 0.55 -10.62
N CYS A 171 -8.02 -0.14 -9.48
CA CYS A 171 -7.97 -1.59 -9.45
C CYS A 171 -9.31 -2.26 -9.83
N THR A 172 -10.45 -1.71 -9.44
CA THR A 172 -11.75 -2.41 -9.49
C THR A 172 -12.54 -2.10 -10.77
N ASP A 173 -12.99 -0.85 -10.96
CA ASP A 173 -13.63 -0.43 -12.21
C ASP A 173 -12.60 0.00 -13.27
N GLY A 174 -11.41 0.42 -12.85
CA GLY A 174 -10.40 0.95 -13.75
C GLY A 174 -9.91 0.00 -14.83
N TYR A 175 -9.64 -1.27 -14.50
CA TYR A 175 -9.23 -2.25 -15.50
C TYR A 175 -10.29 -2.49 -16.58
N ILE A 176 -11.57 -2.56 -16.20
CA ILE A 176 -12.67 -2.72 -17.15
C ILE A 176 -12.80 -1.46 -18.01
N LYS A 177 -12.77 -0.28 -17.40
CA LYS A 177 -12.82 0.99 -18.13
C LYS A 177 -11.66 1.14 -19.12
N TYR A 178 -10.46 0.79 -18.70
CA TYR A 178 -9.25 0.77 -19.52
C TYR A 178 -9.42 -0.21 -20.70
N TYR A 179 -9.83 -1.45 -20.43
CA TYR A 179 -10.08 -2.46 -21.46
C TYR A 179 -11.10 -1.96 -22.51
N LEU A 180 -12.24 -1.45 -22.06
CA LEU A 180 -13.31 -0.95 -22.94
C LEU A 180 -12.82 0.22 -23.79
N LYS A 181 -12.13 1.19 -23.17
CA LYS A 181 -11.60 2.35 -23.88
C LYS A 181 -10.57 1.95 -24.94
N ASN A 182 -9.68 0.99 -24.66
CA ASN A 182 -8.72 0.47 -25.63
C ASN A 182 -9.36 -0.31 -26.78
N LYS A 183 -10.58 -0.84 -26.59
CA LYS A 183 -11.41 -1.44 -27.64
C LYS A 183 -12.27 -0.41 -28.39
N GLY A 184 -12.19 0.87 -28.05
CA GLY A 184 -13.02 1.92 -28.62
C GLY A 184 -14.49 1.87 -28.15
N LEU A 185 -14.75 1.18 -27.03
CA LEU A 185 -16.05 1.12 -26.37
C LEU A 185 -16.15 2.22 -25.31
N ASP A 186 -17.39 2.58 -24.95
CA ASP A 186 -17.66 3.57 -23.91
C ASP A 186 -17.31 2.98 -22.52
N PRO A 187 -16.35 3.57 -21.78
CA PRO A 187 -15.96 3.08 -20.45
C PRO A 187 -17.09 3.18 -19.41
N ASP A 188 -18.09 4.03 -19.63
CA ASP A 188 -19.24 4.20 -18.73
C ASP A 188 -20.44 3.32 -19.13
N SER A 189 -20.26 2.43 -20.11
CA SER A 189 -21.31 1.52 -20.56
C SER A 189 -21.60 0.35 -19.61
N VAL A 190 -20.88 0.24 -18.49
CA VAL A 190 -21.05 -0.80 -17.47
C VAL A 190 -21.70 -0.22 -16.21
N GLU A 191 -22.66 -0.93 -15.63
CA GLU A 191 -23.27 -0.57 -14.34
C GLU A 191 -22.42 -1.13 -13.20
N PHE A 192 -21.57 -0.29 -12.58
CA PHE A 192 -20.78 -0.70 -11.42
C PHE A 192 -21.61 -0.67 -10.12
N VAL A 193 -21.57 -1.77 -9.38
CA VAL A 193 -22.33 -1.96 -8.13
C VAL A 193 -21.36 -2.16 -6.95
N THR A 194 -21.35 -1.22 -6.01
CA THR A 194 -20.44 -1.29 -4.85
C THR A 194 -20.82 -2.41 -3.89
N MET A 195 -19.88 -3.32 -3.63
CA MET A 195 -19.98 -4.46 -2.72
C MET A 195 -18.68 -4.59 -1.93
N ASN A 196 -18.65 -4.01 -0.73
CA ASN A 196 -17.45 -3.87 0.07
C ASN A 196 -17.27 -4.95 1.14
N GLN A 197 -18.22 -5.88 1.28
CA GLN A 197 -18.11 -6.98 2.24
C GLN A 197 -17.38 -8.17 1.60
N PRO A 198 -16.45 -8.82 2.32
CA PRO A 198 -15.76 -9.99 1.79
C PRO A 198 -16.74 -11.11 1.42
N GLY A 199 -16.58 -11.71 0.24
CA GLY A 199 -17.46 -12.77 -0.29
C GLY A 199 -18.83 -12.28 -0.82
N GLN A 200 -19.16 -11.00 -0.67
CA GLN A 200 -20.47 -10.46 -1.05
C GLN A 200 -20.73 -10.51 -2.56
N ALA A 201 -19.73 -10.18 -3.37
CA ALA A 201 -19.85 -10.18 -4.82
C ALA A 201 -20.09 -11.61 -5.35
N GLU A 202 -19.37 -12.58 -4.80
CA GLU A 202 -19.48 -14.00 -5.15
C GLU A 202 -20.87 -14.55 -4.80
N GLN A 203 -21.42 -14.15 -3.66
CA GLN A 203 -22.80 -14.48 -3.31
C GLN A 203 -23.82 -13.75 -4.21
N ALA A 204 -23.59 -12.50 -4.54
CA ALA A 204 -24.51 -11.71 -5.36
C ALA A 204 -24.59 -12.23 -6.81
N VAL A 205 -23.45 -12.64 -7.39
CA VAL A 205 -23.44 -13.19 -8.75
C VAL A 205 -24.19 -14.52 -8.80
N THR A 206 -24.01 -15.42 -7.82
CA THR A 206 -24.74 -16.70 -7.79
C THR A 206 -26.26 -16.49 -7.68
N GLN A 207 -26.69 -15.49 -6.91
CA GLN A 207 -28.09 -15.07 -6.78
C GLN A 207 -28.63 -14.31 -8.00
N GLY A 208 -27.77 -13.90 -8.94
CA GLY A 208 -28.17 -13.12 -10.13
C GLY A 208 -28.52 -11.67 -9.82
N LEU A 209 -27.99 -11.11 -8.73
CA LEU A 209 -28.14 -9.69 -8.39
C LEU A 209 -27.17 -8.79 -9.19
N ILE A 210 -26.06 -9.39 -9.64
CA ILE A 210 -25.08 -8.82 -10.56
C ILE A 210 -24.74 -9.86 -11.64
N ASP A 211 -24.18 -9.41 -12.76
CA ASP A 211 -23.79 -10.29 -13.87
C ASP A 211 -22.37 -10.83 -13.69
N VAL A 212 -21.44 -9.98 -13.20
CA VAL A 212 -20.01 -10.29 -13.11
C VAL A 212 -19.41 -9.76 -11.81
N THR A 213 -18.49 -10.51 -11.21
CA THR A 213 -17.71 -10.07 -10.04
C THR A 213 -16.39 -9.40 -10.45
N THR A 214 -15.80 -8.66 -9.51
CA THR A 214 -14.39 -8.25 -9.48
C THR A 214 -13.77 -8.90 -8.25
N SER A 215 -13.53 -10.20 -8.33
CA SER A 215 -13.14 -11.02 -7.18
C SER A 215 -11.65 -10.92 -6.92
N HIS A 216 -11.30 -10.60 -5.67
CA HIS A 216 -9.93 -10.67 -5.18
C HIS A 216 -9.71 -11.98 -4.44
N THR A 217 -8.44 -12.36 -4.30
CA THR A 217 -8.02 -13.44 -3.39
C THR A 217 -8.42 -13.13 -1.93
N PRO A 218 -8.92 -14.11 -1.15
CA PRO A 218 -9.14 -15.53 -1.48
C PRO A 218 -10.50 -15.86 -2.12
N TYR A 219 -11.45 -14.94 -2.11
CA TYR A 219 -12.88 -15.21 -2.34
C TYR A 219 -13.19 -15.72 -3.75
N GLY A 220 -12.46 -15.27 -4.76
CA GLY A 220 -12.62 -15.77 -6.13
C GLY A 220 -12.34 -17.27 -6.24
N GLY A 221 -11.27 -17.75 -5.60
CA GLY A 221 -10.94 -19.17 -5.53
C GLY A 221 -11.99 -20.00 -4.79
N VAL A 222 -12.53 -19.46 -3.69
CA VAL A 222 -13.65 -20.07 -2.93
C VAL A 222 -14.86 -20.29 -3.82
N ALA A 223 -15.30 -19.24 -4.53
CA ALA A 223 -16.47 -19.32 -5.39
C ALA A 223 -16.28 -20.33 -6.54
N LEU A 224 -15.10 -20.36 -7.15
CA LEU A 224 -14.78 -21.32 -8.22
C LEU A 224 -14.85 -22.78 -7.73
N ARG A 225 -14.37 -23.08 -6.51
CA ARG A 225 -14.45 -24.42 -5.93
C ARG A 225 -15.86 -24.84 -5.55
N GLN A 226 -16.70 -23.91 -5.09
CA GLN A 226 -18.12 -24.17 -4.82
C GLN A 226 -18.88 -24.57 -6.10
N GLY A 227 -18.44 -24.08 -7.26
CA GLY A 227 -18.84 -24.61 -8.57
C GLY A 227 -20.11 -24.01 -9.17
N ASP A 228 -20.66 -22.95 -8.58
CA ASP A 228 -21.82 -22.19 -9.08
C ASP A 228 -21.44 -21.04 -10.04
N VAL A 229 -20.15 -20.72 -10.10
CA VAL A 229 -19.58 -19.70 -10.99
C VAL A 229 -18.49 -20.30 -11.89
N ARG A 230 -18.08 -19.53 -12.89
CA ARG A 230 -16.91 -19.81 -13.72
C ARG A 230 -16.14 -18.52 -14.00
N LEU A 231 -14.87 -18.67 -14.34
CA LEU A 231 -14.01 -17.59 -14.78
C LEU A 231 -14.48 -17.07 -16.17
N LEU A 232 -14.59 -15.75 -16.31
CA LEU A 232 -14.79 -15.06 -17.58
C LEU A 232 -13.46 -14.56 -18.15
N ALA A 233 -12.68 -13.90 -17.29
CA ALA A 233 -11.38 -13.31 -17.59
C ALA A 233 -10.65 -12.99 -16.27
N THR A 234 -9.43 -12.51 -16.37
CA THR A 234 -8.58 -12.06 -15.27
C THR A 234 -8.01 -10.67 -15.53
N SER A 235 -7.44 -10.01 -14.52
CA SER A 235 -6.61 -8.81 -14.71
C SER A 235 -5.44 -9.06 -15.66
N TRP A 236 -4.86 -10.26 -15.63
CA TRP A 236 -3.78 -10.66 -16.54
C TRP A 236 -4.21 -10.69 -18.00
N ASP A 237 -5.47 -11.05 -18.30
CA ASP A 237 -6.02 -11.04 -19.67
C ASP A 237 -6.18 -9.62 -20.25
N ILE A 238 -6.13 -8.58 -19.41
CA ILE A 238 -6.25 -7.19 -19.82
C ILE A 238 -4.87 -6.57 -20.06
N PHE A 239 -3.95 -6.75 -19.10
CA PHE A 239 -2.66 -6.04 -19.08
C PHE A 239 -1.47 -6.87 -19.54
N HIS A 240 -1.53 -8.19 -19.34
CA HIS A 240 -0.40 -9.09 -19.62
C HIS A 240 0.92 -8.66 -18.93
N SER A 241 0.83 -8.04 -17.76
CA SER A 241 1.96 -7.50 -17.00
C SER A 241 1.81 -7.81 -15.51
N PRO A 242 2.90 -8.19 -14.81
CA PRO A 242 2.91 -8.26 -13.34
C PRO A 242 2.56 -6.93 -12.67
N GLY A 243 2.86 -5.82 -13.35
CA GLY A 243 2.59 -4.47 -12.89
C GLY A 243 1.10 -4.20 -12.66
N ALA A 244 0.21 -4.85 -13.41
CA ALA A 244 -1.23 -4.66 -13.30
C ALA A 244 -1.75 -4.87 -11.88
N GLY A 245 -1.24 -5.85 -11.16
CA GLY A 245 -1.61 -6.17 -9.78
C GLY A 245 -0.67 -5.57 -8.74
N PHE A 246 0.29 -4.75 -9.16
CA PHE A 246 1.37 -4.30 -8.30
C PHE A 246 0.88 -3.48 -7.10
N SER A 247 1.32 -3.87 -5.91
CA SER A 247 1.26 -3.04 -4.71
C SER A 247 2.65 -2.82 -4.15
N ALA A 248 2.80 -1.77 -3.35
CA ALA A 248 4.04 -1.50 -2.65
C ALA A 248 3.78 -1.02 -1.22
N ARG A 249 4.86 -0.94 -0.44
CA ARG A 249 4.90 -0.39 0.91
C ARG A 249 5.30 1.06 0.85
N ALA A 250 4.59 1.93 1.55
CA ALA A 250 4.88 3.36 1.53
C ALA A 250 4.87 3.98 2.92
N PHE A 251 5.77 4.92 3.12
CA PHE A 251 5.88 5.73 4.33
C PHE A 251 5.67 7.20 3.96
N SER A 252 5.41 8.05 4.96
CA SER A 252 5.47 9.49 4.72
C SER A 252 6.91 9.90 4.40
N ASP A 253 7.08 10.93 3.58
CA ASP A 253 8.40 11.47 3.24
C ASP A 253 9.15 11.91 4.53
N GLU A 254 8.42 12.48 5.50
CA GLU A 254 8.95 12.84 6.82
C GLU A 254 9.45 11.63 7.63
N PHE A 255 8.72 10.50 7.61
CA PHE A 255 9.16 9.29 8.32
C PHE A 255 10.43 8.70 7.67
N ILE A 256 10.50 8.71 6.33
CA ILE A 256 11.67 8.26 5.59
C ILE A 256 12.91 9.06 5.97
N GLU A 257 12.78 10.39 6.08
CA GLU A 257 13.88 11.28 6.46
C GLU A 257 14.28 11.11 7.94
N ALA A 258 13.30 10.94 8.83
CA ALA A 258 13.53 10.86 10.27
C ALA A 258 14.04 9.49 10.75
N HIS A 259 13.62 8.41 10.08
CA HIS A 259 13.85 7.02 10.50
C HIS A 259 14.33 6.11 9.34
N PRO A 260 15.39 6.50 8.59
CA PRO A 260 15.83 5.74 7.42
C PRO A 260 16.31 4.31 7.76
N ASP A 261 16.83 4.11 8.97
CA ASP A 261 17.25 2.80 9.49
C ASP A 261 16.05 1.88 9.75
N VAL A 262 14.96 2.42 10.34
CA VAL A 262 13.70 1.68 10.53
C VAL A 262 13.07 1.33 9.18
N VAL A 263 13.11 2.25 8.21
CA VAL A 263 12.62 1.96 6.86
C VAL A 263 13.45 0.86 6.20
N GLN A 264 14.78 0.90 6.30
CA GLN A 264 15.64 -0.17 5.77
C GLN A 264 15.34 -1.52 6.42
N GLY A 265 15.23 -1.58 7.75
CA GLY A 265 14.89 -2.81 8.47
C GLY A 265 13.52 -3.35 8.07
N PHE A 266 12.54 -2.46 7.89
CA PHE A 266 11.23 -2.84 7.36
C PHE A 266 11.32 -3.42 5.94
N VAL A 267 12.12 -2.82 5.05
CA VAL A 267 12.35 -3.31 3.68
C VAL A 267 13.00 -4.69 3.69
N ASN A 268 14.00 -4.93 4.56
CA ASN A 268 14.62 -6.23 4.76
C ASN A 268 13.58 -7.29 5.17
N ALA A 269 12.81 -7.02 6.23
CA ALA A 269 11.79 -7.94 6.75
C ALA A 269 10.72 -8.28 5.71
N MET A 270 10.25 -7.28 4.96
CA MET A 270 9.25 -7.50 3.91
C MET A 270 9.81 -8.28 2.73
N TYR A 271 11.09 -8.10 2.35
CA TYR A 271 11.71 -8.91 1.30
C TYR A 271 11.82 -10.38 1.72
N ARG A 272 12.26 -10.64 2.96
CA ARG A 272 12.29 -11.99 3.55
C ARG A 272 10.90 -12.64 3.51
N ALA A 273 9.86 -11.91 3.91
CA ALA A 273 8.49 -12.40 3.89
C ALA A 273 7.99 -12.75 2.48
N ARG A 274 8.17 -11.87 1.49
CA ARG A 274 7.73 -12.10 0.11
C ARG A 274 8.36 -13.35 -0.49
N VAL A 275 9.68 -13.50 -0.34
CA VAL A 275 10.39 -14.68 -0.85
C VAL A 275 10.00 -15.94 -0.07
N PHE A 276 9.85 -15.85 1.25
CA PHE A 276 9.43 -16.98 2.07
C PHE A 276 8.05 -17.50 1.66
N ILE A 277 7.06 -16.60 1.51
CA ILE A 277 5.66 -16.96 1.18
C ILE A 277 5.59 -17.70 -0.16
N ASN A 278 6.25 -17.18 -1.19
CA ASN A 278 6.25 -17.80 -2.51
C ASN A 278 6.85 -19.22 -2.50
N ASN A 279 7.80 -19.49 -1.61
CA ASN A 279 8.44 -20.80 -1.46
C ASN A 279 7.72 -21.74 -0.47
N ASN A 280 6.80 -21.21 0.35
CA ASN A 280 6.14 -21.95 1.44
C ASN A 280 4.64 -21.66 1.47
N LEU A 281 4.00 -21.74 0.31
CA LEU A 281 2.62 -21.32 0.12
C LEU A 281 1.61 -22.03 1.03
N ASP A 282 1.78 -23.32 1.28
CA ASP A 282 0.88 -24.09 2.16
C ASP A 282 0.91 -23.57 3.60
N TYR A 283 2.12 -23.27 4.11
CA TYR A 283 2.28 -22.66 5.43
C TYR A 283 1.64 -21.27 5.45
N ALA A 284 1.94 -20.44 4.44
CA ALA A 284 1.38 -19.09 4.35
C ALA A 284 -0.16 -19.08 4.30
N LYS A 285 -0.77 -20.06 3.60
CA LYS A 285 -2.22 -20.26 3.60
C LYS A 285 -2.75 -20.77 4.93
N GLN A 286 -2.04 -21.67 5.61
CA GLN A 286 -2.42 -22.10 6.95
C GLN A 286 -2.50 -20.90 7.91
N GLU A 287 -1.47 -20.06 7.86
CA GLU A 287 -1.38 -18.85 8.67
C GLU A 287 -2.46 -17.83 8.35
N ALA A 288 -2.68 -17.55 7.06
CA ALA A 288 -3.76 -16.70 6.62
C ALA A 288 -5.14 -17.25 7.01
N GLY A 289 -5.33 -18.58 6.96
CA GLY A 289 -6.58 -19.24 7.33
C GLY A 289 -6.90 -19.11 8.81
N GLU A 290 -5.90 -19.29 9.68
CA GLU A 290 -6.05 -19.08 11.12
C GLU A 290 -6.45 -17.63 11.43
N TYR A 291 -5.74 -16.69 10.82
CA TYR A 291 -5.97 -15.26 11.01
C TYR A 291 -7.34 -14.79 10.49
N LEU A 292 -7.70 -15.22 9.28
CA LEU A 292 -8.96 -14.83 8.60
C LEU A 292 -10.16 -15.68 9.03
N LYS A 293 -9.94 -16.74 9.81
CA LYS A 293 -10.94 -17.75 10.18
C LYS A 293 -11.57 -18.42 8.95
N LEU A 294 -10.73 -18.76 7.98
CA LEU A 294 -11.08 -19.43 6.73
C LEU A 294 -10.33 -20.77 6.64
N ASP A 295 -10.88 -21.73 5.89
CA ASP A 295 -10.18 -23.00 5.64
C ASP A 295 -8.95 -22.72 4.76
N PRO A 296 -7.72 -23.10 5.17
CA PRO A 296 -6.51 -22.92 4.37
C PRO A 296 -6.59 -23.54 2.97
N ALA A 297 -7.28 -24.68 2.83
CA ALA A 297 -7.48 -25.33 1.53
C ALA A 297 -8.30 -24.44 0.58
N ASP A 298 -9.05 -23.50 1.15
CA ASP A 298 -9.90 -22.59 0.42
C ASP A 298 -9.21 -21.28 0.00
N LEU A 299 -8.01 -21.00 0.49
CA LEU A 299 -7.34 -19.75 0.18
C LEU A 299 -6.61 -19.84 -1.16
N SER A 300 -6.95 -18.94 -2.10
CA SER A 300 -5.95 -18.50 -3.08
C SER A 300 -4.94 -17.58 -2.39
N SER A 301 -3.79 -17.36 -3.02
CA SER A 301 -2.78 -16.41 -2.55
C SER A 301 -2.49 -15.40 -3.65
N ASN A 302 -2.01 -14.23 -3.25
CA ASN A 302 -1.35 -13.34 -4.19
C ASN A 302 0.02 -13.92 -4.55
N ASN A 303 0.52 -13.56 -5.73
CA ASN A 303 1.94 -13.71 -6.03
C ASN A 303 2.70 -12.51 -5.46
N PHE A 304 3.79 -12.75 -4.74
CA PHE A 304 4.62 -11.67 -4.20
C PHE A 304 5.81 -11.37 -5.09
N ASP A 305 6.11 -10.10 -5.29
CA ASP A 305 7.26 -9.69 -6.08
C ASP A 305 8.55 -10.18 -5.40
N GLN A 306 9.41 -10.87 -6.13
CA GLN A 306 10.70 -11.37 -5.64
C GLN A 306 11.86 -10.42 -5.95
N ASN A 307 11.59 -9.29 -6.61
CA ASN A 307 12.57 -8.25 -6.82
C ASN A 307 12.91 -7.54 -5.51
N LYS A 308 14.19 -7.15 -5.40
CA LYS A 308 14.70 -6.37 -4.28
C LYS A 308 14.24 -4.91 -4.31
N SER A 309 13.96 -4.39 -5.50
CA SER A 309 13.58 -3.00 -5.76
C SER A 309 12.29 -2.95 -6.58
N ILE A 310 11.61 -1.80 -6.54
CA ILE A 310 10.42 -1.54 -7.35
C ILE A 310 10.84 -1.44 -8.82
N ASP A 311 10.19 -2.22 -9.68
CA ASP A 311 10.34 -2.09 -11.13
C ASP A 311 9.56 -0.85 -11.62
N PRO A 312 10.22 0.14 -12.24
CA PRO A 312 9.53 1.33 -12.75
C PRO A 312 8.41 1.01 -13.74
N ALA A 313 8.54 -0.07 -14.52
CA ALA A 313 7.51 -0.49 -15.47
C ALA A 313 6.18 -0.79 -14.76
N TYR A 314 6.22 -1.30 -13.54
CA TYR A 314 5.01 -1.56 -12.76
C TYR A 314 4.32 -0.25 -12.36
N ILE A 315 5.08 0.81 -12.09
CA ILE A 315 4.49 2.12 -11.79
C ILE A 315 3.84 2.71 -13.05
N GLU A 316 4.52 2.60 -14.18
CA GLU A 316 4.03 3.06 -15.49
C GLU A 316 2.69 2.43 -15.87
N ASP A 317 2.54 1.12 -15.68
CA ASP A 317 1.27 0.42 -15.95
C ASP A 317 0.09 1.07 -15.19
N TRP A 318 0.26 1.37 -13.90
CA TRP A 318 -0.80 2.03 -13.10
C TRP A 318 -1.07 3.47 -13.52
N PHE A 319 -0.05 4.20 -13.96
CA PHE A 319 -0.19 5.56 -14.46
C PHE A 319 -0.96 5.58 -15.77
N GLU A 320 -0.66 4.65 -16.70
CA GLU A 320 -1.39 4.52 -17.95
C GLU A 320 -2.88 4.28 -17.71
N ILE A 321 -3.23 3.40 -16.77
CA ILE A 321 -4.63 3.12 -16.42
C ILE A 321 -5.30 4.38 -15.87
N ALA A 322 -4.65 5.04 -14.92
CA ALA A 322 -5.22 6.20 -14.27
C ALA A 322 -5.41 7.40 -15.21
N GLU A 323 -4.45 7.67 -16.11
CA GLU A 323 -4.58 8.67 -17.16
C GLU A 323 -5.67 8.28 -18.16
N THR A 324 -5.76 7.00 -18.52
CA THR A 324 -6.84 6.48 -19.39
C THR A 324 -8.21 6.67 -18.75
N MET A 325 -8.32 6.54 -17.43
CA MET A 325 -9.53 6.81 -16.67
C MET A 325 -9.81 8.30 -16.45
N GLY A 326 -8.87 9.18 -16.79
CA GLY A 326 -8.97 10.62 -16.55
C GLY A 326 -8.90 11.00 -15.06
N LEU A 327 -8.18 10.23 -14.25
CA LEU A 327 -7.98 10.55 -12.84
C LEU A 327 -7.05 11.76 -12.64
N TRP A 328 -6.14 11.97 -13.59
CA TRP A 328 -5.30 13.16 -13.73
C TRP A 328 -4.89 13.31 -15.20
N GLU A 329 -4.36 14.47 -15.58
CA GLU A 329 -3.80 14.70 -16.91
C GLU A 329 -2.34 14.27 -16.97
N HIS A 330 -1.90 13.81 -18.15
CA HIS A 330 -0.51 13.41 -18.34
C HIS A 330 0.44 14.56 -17.99
N GLY A 331 1.37 14.31 -17.07
CA GLY A 331 2.33 15.30 -16.56
C GLY A 331 1.90 16.05 -15.29
N ASP A 332 0.69 15.83 -14.77
CA ASP A 332 0.29 16.37 -13.45
C ASP A 332 1.12 15.78 -12.30
N ILE A 333 1.59 14.54 -12.48
CA ILE A 333 2.49 13.81 -11.58
C ILE A 333 3.31 12.82 -12.40
N SER A 334 4.58 12.60 -12.05
CA SER A 334 5.44 11.62 -12.71
C SER A 334 5.58 10.30 -11.92
N PRO A 335 5.80 9.15 -12.59
CA PRO A 335 6.05 7.87 -11.92
C PRO A 335 7.15 7.93 -10.86
N GLU A 336 8.21 8.69 -11.09
CA GLU A 336 9.36 8.82 -10.19
C GLU A 336 9.02 9.55 -8.89
N GLU A 337 7.90 10.27 -8.82
CA GLU A 337 7.47 10.97 -7.61
C GLU A 337 6.83 10.04 -6.57
N VAL A 338 6.39 8.84 -6.96
CA VAL A 338 5.61 7.96 -6.07
C VAL A 338 6.44 6.88 -5.39
N TYR A 339 7.68 6.66 -5.80
CA TYR A 339 8.53 5.60 -5.24
C TYR A 339 10.00 6.02 -5.12
N THR A 340 10.75 5.27 -4.32
CA THR A 340 12.20 5.33 -4.22
C THR A 340 12.78 3.93 -4.13
N ASN A 341 13.90 3.72 -4.82
CA ASN A 341 14.69 2.49 -4.75
C ASN A 341 15.97 2.68 -3.91
N GLN A 342 16.01 3.70 -3.05
CA GLN A 342 17.17 3.94 -2.17
C GLN A 342 17.36 2.85 -1.10
N PHE A 343 16.28 2.17 -0.72
CA PHE A 343 16.29 1.08 0.25
C PHE A 343 16.32 -0.25 -0.49
N VAL A 344 17.48 -0.90 -0.49
CA VAL A 344 17.66 -2.19 -1.14
C VAL A 344 17.84 -3.23 -0.05
N PRO A 345 17.02 -4.30 0.00
CA PRO A 345 17.11 -5.30 1.04
C PRO A 345 18.40 -6.10 0.93
N GLU A 346 18.90 -6.49 2.10
CA GLU A 346 20.03 -7.42 2.22
C GLU A 346 19.72 -8.79 1.58
N ASP A 347 20.75 -9.62 1.41
CA ASP A 347 20.53 -11.01 1.00
C ASP A 347 19.82 -11.79 2.11
N ILE A 348 18.93 -12.68 1.72
CA ILE A 348 18.13 -13.46 2.67
C ILE A 348 19.06 -14.38 3.48
N PRO A 349 18.99 -14.33 4.82
CA PRO A 349 19.75 -15.23 5.66
C PRO A 349 19.48 -16.71 5.35
N ALA A 350 20.52 -17.54 5.34
CA ALA A 350 20.37 -18.98 5.10
C ALA A 350 19.46 -19.69 6.13
N SER A 351 19.30 -19.10 7.33
CA SER A 351 18.37 -19.56 8.37
C SER A 351 16.92 -19.59 7.88
N ASP A 352 16.53 -18.63 7.03
CA ASP A 352 15.15 -18.47 6.58
C ASP A 352 14.66 -19.64 5.72
N ALA A 353 15.59 -20.34 5.06
CA ALA A 353 15.29 -21.52 4.24
C ALA A 353 14.82 -22.75 5.05
N ASN A 354 14.96 -22.73 6.39
CA ASN A 354 14.59 -23.84 7.26
C ASN A 354 13.61 -23.46 8.37
N ILE A 355 13.05 -22.24 8.39
CA ILE A 355 12.21 -21.76 9.50
C ILE A 355 10.95 -22.62 9.73
N VAL A 356 10.48 -23.33 8.70
CA VAL A 356 9.25 -24.14 8.73
C VAL A 356 9.49 -25.64 8.48
N LYS A 357 10.75 -26.09 8.38
CA LYS A 357 11.09 -27.53 8.40
C LYS A 357 11.29 -28.01 9.82
#